data_AF-A0A6I2TX92-F1
#
_entry.id   AF-A0A6I2TX92-F1
#
_cell.length_a   1.000
_cell.length_b   1.000
_cell.length_c   1.000
_cell.angle_alpha   90.00
_cell.angle_beta   90.00
_cell.angle_gamma   90.00
#
_symmetry.space_group_name_H-M   'P 1'
#
loop_
_entity.id
_entity.type
_entity.pdbx_description
1 polymer ?
#
loop_
_entity_poly.entity_id
_entity_poly.type
_entity_poly.pdbx_seq_one_letter_code
_entity_poly.pdbx_strand_id
1 'polypeptide(L)'
;MEYLNLDLIKKHLNIDEDFHDDDDYLKILGDVAEQVTERHIDDSFGLIMLKNHGKFPPTLMQAMLLLVGNYYNNRESVAFTGVSELPQSYLYLLSLYQNYGNEGLDKIYFYNELNKLYNQANKNTDDIADIRKHKISGGTWIDVDNEADSGYTHVVNFDDVDQGEY
;
A
#
# COMPACT_ATOMS: atom_id res chain seq x y z
N MET A 1 13.52 4.06 2.69
CA MET A 1 13.42 2.73 2.06
C MET A 1 12.05 2.22 2.42
N GLU A 2 11.14 2.25 1.46
CA GLU A 2 9.72 1.91 1.63
C GLU A 2 9.35 0.59 0.95
N TYR A 3 10.01 0.25 -0.15
CA TYR A 3 9.65 -0.89 -1.01
C TYR A 3 10.72 -2.00 -1.02
N LEU A 4 11.99 -1.64 -0.88
CA LEU A 4 13.04 -2.59 -0.59
C LEU A 4 13.10 -2.85 0.92
N ASN A 5 13.60 -4.01 1.33
CA ASN A 5 13.99 -4.24 2.71
C ASN A 5 15.42 -4.76 2.76
N LEU A 6 16.07 -4.61 3.92
CA LEU A 6 17.47 -4.97 4.10
C LEU A 6 17.72 -6.46 3.82
N ASP A 7 16.84 -7.33 4.31
CA ASP A 7 16.98 -8.79 4.16
C ASP A 7 16.93 -9.21 2.68
N LEU A 8 16.05 -8.60 1.89
CA LEU A 8 15.93 -8.82 0.46
C LEU A 8 17.19 -8.36 -0.27
N ILE A 9 17.75 -7.21 0.11
CA ILE A 9 19.01 -6.70 -0.45
C ILE A 9 20.16 -7.66 -0.10
N LYS A 10 20.29 -8.09 1.17
CA LYS A 10 21.31 -9.05 1.60
C LYS A 10 21.21 -10.36 0.83
N LYS A 11 19.99 -10.90 0.71
CA LYS A 11 19.71 -12.11 -0.05
C LYS A 11 20.06 -11.95 -1.53
N HIS A 12 19.78 -10.79 -2.13
CA HIS A 12 20.16 -10.50 -3.51
C HIS A 12 21.68 -10.47 -3.71
N LEU A 13 22.41 -9.92 -2.73
CA LEU A 13 23.87 -9.80 -2.75
C LEU A 13 24.60 -11.07 -2.26
N ASN A 14 23.86 -12.09 -1.82
CA ASN A 14 24.39 -13.29 -1.14
C ASN A 14 25.22 -12.94 0.11
N ILE A 15 24.76 -11.97 0.90
CA ILE A 15 25.32 -11.59 2.19
C ILE A 15 24.57 -12.36 3.29
N ASP A 16 25.31 -12.84 4.30
CA ASP A 16 24.75 -13.54 5.46
C ASP A 16 23.84 -12.62 6.30
N GLU A 17 22.77 -13.18 6.87
CA GLU A 17 21.81 -12.43 7.69
C GLU A 17 22.49 -11.84 8.93
N ASP A 18 23.44 -12.59 9.52
CA ASP A 18 24.19 -12.23 10.72
C ASP A 18 25.35 -11.24 10.45
N PHE A 19 25.61 -10.89 9.19
CA PHE A 19 26.63 -9.90 8.83
C PHE A 19 26.04 -8.49 8.84
N HIS A 20 26.50 -7.63 9.75
CA HIS A 20 25.89 -6.32 9.99
C HIS A 20 26.75 -5.11 9.61
N ASP A 21 28.02 -5.31 9.27
CA ASP A 21 28.98 -4.20 9.05
C ASP A 21 28.55 -3.26 7.91
N ASP A 22 27.85 -3.80 6.89
CA ASP A 22 27.40 -3.04 5.73
C ASP A 22 25.91 -2.59 5.84
N ASP A 23 25.19 -2.89 6.93
CA ASP A 23 23.73 -2.68 7.01
C ASP A 23 23.32 -1.25 6.72
N ASP A 24 24.03 -0.27 7.29
CA ASP A 24 23.72 1.14 7.09
C ASP A 24 24.04 1.59 5.66
N TYR A 25 25.10 1.05 5.06
CA TYR A 25 25.42 1.32 3.66
C TYR A 25 24.37 0.71 2.70
N LEU A 26 23.94 -0.53 2.96
CA LEU A 26 22.90 -1.20 2.17
C LEU A 26 21.56 -0.47 2.23
N LYS A 27 21.19 0.08 3.40
CA LYS A 27 20.00 0.93 3.53
C LYS A 27 20.10 2.18 2.67
N ILE A 28 21.25 2.87 2.68
CA ILE A 28 21.49 4.05 1.83
C ILE A 28 21.39 3.66 0.35
N LEU A 29 21.96 2.53 -0.08
CA LEU A 29 21.84 2.07 -1.46
C LEU A 29 20.39 1.76 -1.84
N GLY A 30 19.60 1.19 -0.92
CA GLY A 30 18.17 1.00 -1.09
C GLY A 30 17.43 2.33 -1.31
N ASP A 31 17.71 3.33 -0.48
CA ASP A 31 17.12 4.68 -0.59
C ASP A 31 17.47 5.35 -1.93
N VAL A 32 18.73 5.21 -2.36
CA VAL A 32 19.19 5.74 -3.65
C VAL A 32 18.51 5.00 -4.79
N ALA A 33 18.38 3.67 -4.71
CA ALA A 33 17.75 2.89 -5.77
C ALA A 33 16.27 3.24 -5.96
N GLU A 34 15.53 3.45 -4.86
CA GLU A 34 14.14 3.93 -4.91
C GLU A 34 14.05 5.30 -5.59
N GLN A 35 14.86 6.28 -5.16
CA GLN A 35 14.86 7.64 -5.72
C GLN A 35 15.26 7.68 -7.20
N VAL A 36 16.30 6.94 -7.58
CA VAL A 36 16.77 6.86 -8.97
C VAL A 36 15.71 6.21 -9.85
N THR A 37 15.08 5.15 -9.36
CA THR A 37 14.05 4.42 -10.12
C THR A 37 12.81 5.27 -10.33
N GLU A 38 12.28 5.91 -9.28
CA GLU A 38 11.11 6.81 -9.39
C GLU A 38 11.41 7.98 -10.34
N ARG A 39 12.60 8.57 -10.24
CA ARG A 39 13.03 9.64 -11.15
C ARG A 39 13.20 9.16 -12.59
N HIS A 40 13.71 7.94 -12.82
CA HIS A 40 13.96 7.42 -14.16
C HIS A 40 12.65 7.15 -14.91
N ILE A 41 11.69 6.52 -14.23
CA ILE A 41 10.40 6.20 -14.83
C ILE A 41 9.52 7.44 -14.98
N ASP A 42 9.83 8.54 -14.31
CA ASP A 42 9.07 9.80 -14.39
C ASP A 42 7.57 9.63 -14.05
N ASP A 43 7.30 8.74 -13.11
CA ASP A 43 5.98 8.49 -12.52
C ASP A 43 6.16 8.20 -11.02
N SER A 44 5.18 8.56 -10.21
CA SER A 44 5.24 8.35 -8.77
C SER A 44 4.91 6.90 -8.41
N PHE A 45 5.65 6.34 -7.45
CA PHE A 45 5.38 5.00 -6.92
C PHE A 45 3.97 4.87 -6.34
N GLY A 46 3.44 5.93 -5.71
CA GLY A 46 2.06 5.94 -5.23
C GLY A 46 1.03 5.79 -6.35
N LEU A 47 1.25 6.46 -7.49
CA LEU A 47 0.37 6.33 -8.66
C LEU A 47 0.47 4.95 -9.31
N ILE A 48 1.69 4.42 -9.42
CA ILE A 48 1.92 3.07 -9.94
C ILE A 48 1.23 2.03 -9.07
N MET A 49 1.34 2.14 -7.75
CA MET A 49 0.64 1.24 -6.82
C MET A 49 -0.87 1.36 -6.97
N LEU A 50 -1.41 2.57 -7.08
CA LEU A 50 -2.85 2.78 -7.28
C LEU A 50 -3.33 2.08 -8.57
N LYS A 51 -2.60 2.26 -9.68
CA LYS A 51 -2.86 1.58 -10.96
C LYS A 51 -2.75 0.04 -10.84
N ASN A 52 -1.92 -0.44 -9.91
CA ASN A 52 -1.66 -1.87 -9.66
C ASN A 52 -2.37 -2.41 -8.39
N HIS A 53 -3.59 -1.94 -8.11
CA HIS A 53 -4.43 -2.43 -7.00
C HIS A 53 -3.76 -2.37 -5.62
N GLY A 54 -3.00 -1.31 -5.35
CA GLY A 54 -2.30 -1.08 -4.09
C GLY A 54 -1.05 -1.95 -3.90
N LYS A 55 -0.60 -2.68 -4.92
CA LYS A 55 0.60 -3.52 -4.84
C LYS A 55 1.76 -2.90 -5.59
N PHE A 56 2.93 -2.84 -4.94
CA PHE A 56 4.13 -2.41 -5.63
C PHE A 56 4.59 -3.47 -6.65
N PRO A 57 4.93 -3.09 -7.90
CA PRO A 57 5.27 -4.09 -8.92
C PRO A 57 6.59 -4.82 -8.63
N PRO A 58 6.60 -6.18 -8.65
CA PRO A 58 7.83 -6.96 -8.48
C PRO A 58 8.90 -6.64 -9.55
N THR A 59 8.47 -6.21 -10.74
CA THR A 59 9.35 -5.79 -11.84
C THR A 59 10.24 -4.61 -11.43
N LEU A 60 9.68 -3.60 -10.77
CA LEU A 60 10.42 -2.44 -10.27
C LEU A 60 11.31 -2.84 -9.09
N MET A 61 10.84 -3.73 -8.21
CA MET A 61 11.69 -4.27 -7.13
C MET A 61 12.93 -4.97 -7.70
N GLN A 62 12.76 -5.82 -8.71
CA GLN A 62 13.88 -6.50 -9.36
C GLN A 62 14.84 -5.52 -10.04
N ALA A 63 14.32 -4.48 -10.71
CA ALA A 63 15.16 -3.44 -11.31
C ALA A 63 16.00 -2.72 -10.24
N MET A 64 15.38 -2.33 -9.13
CA MET A 64 16.08 -1.69 -8.02
C MET A 64 17.14 -2.61 -7.40
N LEU A 65 16.88 -3.90 -7.25
CA LEU A 65 17.87 -4.86 -6.75
C LEU A 65 19.10 -4.94 -7.66
N LEU A 66 18.89 -5.04 -8.99
CA LEU A 66 19.99 -5.02 -9.96
C LEU A 66 20.83 -3.74 -9.86
N LEU A 67 20.18 -2.59 -9.62
CA LEU A 67 20.85 -1.32 -9.42
C LEU A 67 21.67 -1.30 -8.12
N VAL A 68 21.09 -1.78 -7.01
CA VAL A 68 21.79 -1.92 -5.72
C VAL A 68 23.02 -2.81 -5.86
N GLY A 69 22.89 -3.97 -6.52
CA GLY A 69 24.01 -4.86 -6.77
C GLY A 69 25.10 -4.21 -7.62
N ASN A 70 24.73 -3.39 -8.60
CA ASN A 70 25.70 -2.65 -9.39
C ASN A 70 26.45 -1.60 -8.56
N TYR A 71 25.76 -0.82 -7.72
CA TYR A 71 26.38 0.18 -6.85
C TYR A 71 27.25 -0.44 -5.75
N TYR A 72 26.81 -1.55 -5.17
CA TYR A 72 27.58 -2.24 -4.13
C TYR A 72 28.90 -2.80 -4.68
N ASN A 73 28.88 -3.37 -5.89
CA ASN A 73 30.06 -3.92 -6.55
C ASN A 73 31.00 -2.84 -7.10
N ASN A 74 30.47 -1.67 -7.48
CA ASN A 74 31.25 -0.58 -8.07
C ASN A 74 31.16 0.68 -7.18
N ARG A 75 32.01 0.75 -6.17
CA ARG A 75 32.03 1.84 -5.17
C ARG A 75 32.69 3.14 -5.65
N GLU A 76 33.22 3.14 -6.87
CA GLU A 76 33.93 4.26 -7.47
C GLU A 76 33.21 4.74 -8.73
N SER A 77 33.39 6.00 -9.09
CA SER A 77 32.79 6.60 -10.29
C SER A 77 33.38 6.07 -11.61
N VAL A 78 34.48 5.31 -11.54
CA VAL A 78 35.20 4.77 -12.70
C VAL A 78 35.51 3.29 -12.48
N ALA A 79 35.11 2.45 -13.44
CA ALA A 79 35.46 1.04 -13.48
C ALA A 79 36.52 0.77 -14.58
N PHE A 80 37.53 -0.04 -14.26
CA PHE A 80 38.62 -0.38 -15.19
C PHE A 80 38.34 -1.63 -16.05
N THR A 81 37.25 -2.34 -15.76
CA THR A 81 36.84 -3.56 -16.47
C THR A 81 35.75 -3.25 -17.49
N GLY A 82 35.85 -3.86 -18.68
CA GLY A 82 34.78 -3.78 -19.69
C GLY A 82 33.56 -4.59 -19.24
N VAL A 83 32.43 -3.92 -19.02
CA VAL A 83 31.15 -4.55 -18.68
C VAL A 83 30.16 -4.28 -19.80
N SER A 84 29.37 -5.28 -20.20
CA SER A 84 28.30 -5.12 -21.20
C SER A 84 26.94 -5.26 -20.54
N GLU A 85 26.02 -4.37 -20.88
CA GLU A 85 24.63 -4.48 -20.40
C GLU A 85 23.92 -5.69 -21.01
N LEU A 86 23.00 -6.26 -20.23
CA LEU A 86 22.14 -7.36 -20.68
C LEU A 86 20.84 -6.79 -21.28
N PRO A 87 20.41 -7.23 -22.48
CA PRO A 87 19.26 -6.65 -23.19
C PRO A 87 17.91 -6.66 -22.44
N GLN A 88 17.71 -7.56 -21.47
CA GLN A 88 16.46 -7.70 -20.71
C GLN A 88 16.70 -7.56 -19.20
N SER A 89 17.54 -6.61 -18.79
CA SER A 89 17.81 -6.32 -17.38
C SER A 89 17.23 -4.96 -16.96
N TYR A 90 17.96 -4.20 -16.15
CA TYR A 90 17.58 -2.95 -15.51
C TYR A 90 16.81 -1.99 -16.43
N LEU A 91 17.38 -1.55 -17.55
CA LEU A 91 16.73 -0.59 -18.45
C LEU A 91 15.44 -1.13 -19.07
N TYR A 92 15.41 -2.41 -19.44
CA TYR A 92 14.20 -3.03 -19.97
C TYR A 92 13.08 -3.05 -18.92
N LEU A 93 13.39 -3.44 -17.68
CA LEU A 93 12.41 -3.47 -16.59
C LEU A 93 11.84 -2.06 -16.31
N LEU A 94 12.68 -1.03 -16.35
CA LEU A 94 12.24 0.35 -16.17
C LEU A 94 11.38 0.86 -17.33
N SER A 95 11.71 0.49 -18.57
CA SER A 95 10.96 0.95 -19.75
C SER A 95 9.48 0.52 -19.75
N LEU A 96 9.13 -0.52 -18.99
CA LEU A 96 7.74 -0.97 -18.82
C LEU A 96 6.88 -0.01 -17.98
N TYR A 97 7.51 0.87 -17.21
CA TYR A 97 6.85 1.82 -16.30
C TYR A 97 7.16 3.28 -16.64
N GLN A 98 8.05 3.52 -17.61
CA GLN A 98 8.46 4.87 -17.96
C GLN A 98 7.31 5.66 -18.57
N ASN A 99 7.08 6.85 -18.01
CA ASN A 99 6.11 7.80 -18.49
C ASN A 99 6.70 8.59 -19.67
N TYR A 100 6.05 8.47 -20.83
CA TYR A 100 6.45 9.17 -22.06
C TYR A 100 5.64 10.46 -22.32
N GLY A 101 5.06 11.07 -21.27
CA GLY A 101 4.41 12.39 -21.35
C GLY A 101 2.87 12.36 -21.40
N ASN A 102 2.22 11.33 -20.84
CA ASN A 102 0.76 11.24 -20.79
C ASN A 102 0.15 11.82 -19.48
N GLU A 103 0.68 12.95 -18.99
CA GLU A 103 0.28 13.59 -17.71
C GLU A 103 -1.23 13.87 -17.59
N GLY A 104 -1.95 13.96 -18.71
CA GLY A 104 -3.40 14.18 -18.74
C GLY A 104 -4.23 12.96 -18.32
N LEU A 105 -3.74 11.74 -18.55
CA LEU A 105 -4.49 10.52 -18.24
C LEU A 105 -4.51 10.25 -16.73
N ASP A 106 -3.39 10.46 -16.04
CA ASP A 106 -3.26 10.14 -14.61
C ASP A 106 -4.18 10.97 -13.73
N LYS A 107 -4.37 12.26 -14.08
CA LYS A 107 -5.37 13.11 -13.41
C LYS A 107 -6.77 12.54 -13.57
N ILE A 108 -7.15 12.15 -14.78
CA ILE A 108 -8.47 11.57 -15.08
C ILE A 108 -8.68 10.25 -14.32
N TYR A 109 -7.66 9.39 -14.27
CA TYR A 109 -7.69 8.15 -13.48
C TYR A 109 -7.92 8.45 -12.00
N PHE A 110 -7.17 9.40 -11.42
CA PHE A 110 -7.31 9.76 -10.01
C PHE A 110 -8.71 10.31 -9.70
N TYR A 111 -9.24 11.21 -10.54
CA TYR A 111 -10.61 11.72 -10.39
C TYR A 111 -11.66 10.60 -10.44
N ASN A 112 -11.50 9.64 -11.36
CA ASN A 112 -12.43 8.52 -11.49
C ASN A 112 -12.41 7.61 -10.25
N GLU A 113 -11.24 7.30 -9.71
CA GLU A 113 -11.12 6.50 -8.48
C GLU A 113 -11.70 7.22 -7.26
N LEU A 114 -11.44 8.52 -7.09
CA LEU A 114 -12.06 9.32 -6.02
C LEU A 114 -13.60 9.31 -6.11
N ASN A 115 -14.14 9.46 -7.32
CA ASN A 115 -15.58 9.45 -7.53
C ASN A 115 -16.21 8.09 -7.22
N LYS A 116 -15.55 6.98 -7.55
CA LYS A 116 -16.02 5.63 -7.18
C LYS A 116 -16.11 5.47 -5.67
N LEU A 117 -15.07 5.90 -4.95
CA LEU A 117 -15.02 5.83 -3.49
C LEU A 117 -16.10 6.70 -2.85
N TYR A 118 -16.27 7.94 -3.33
CA TYR A 118 -17.31 8.85 -2.86
C TYR A 118 -18.71 8.25 -3.04
N ASN A 119 -18.99 7.70 -4.22
CA ASN A 119 -20.29 7.07 -4.49
C ASN A 119 -20.54 5.84 -3.61
N GLN A 120 -19.51 5.01 -3.38
CA GLN A 120 -19.61 3.85 -2.50
C GLN A 120 -19.86 4.28 -1.04
N ALA A 121 -19.18 5.32 -0.56
CA ALA A 121 -19.36 5.85 0.79
C ALA A 121 -20.79 6.39 1.00
N ASN A 122 -21.33 7.11 0.01
CA ASN A 122 -22.71 7.60 0.06
C ASN A 122 -23.71 6.44 0.09
N LYS A 123 -23.54 5.46 -0.81
CA LYS A 123 -24.38 4.26 -0.81
C LYS A 123 -24.36 3.54 0.55
N ASN A 124 -23.17 3.33 1.12
CA ASN A 124 -23.04 2.72 2.44
C ASN A 124 -23.74 3.55 3.53
N THR A 125 -23.71 4.88 3.43
CA THR A 125 -24.36 5.79 4.39
C THR A 125 -25.89 5.68 4.29
N ASP A 126 -26.43 5.60 3.08
CA ASP A 126 -27.86 5.40 2.85
C ASP A 126 -28.31 4.02 3.34
N ASP A 127 -27.55 2.96 3.04
CA ASP A 127 -27.81 1.60 3.52
C ASP A 127 -27.84 1.54 5.07
N ILE A 128 -26.90 2.24 5.74
CA ILE A 128 -26.89 2.36 7.21
C ILE A 128 -28.13 3.12 7.72
N ALA A 129 -28.53 4.21 7.06
CA ALA A 129 -29.71 4.98 7.44
C ALA A 129 -31.00 4.16 7.29
N ASP A 130 -31.09 3.32 6.26
CA ASP A 130 -32.24 2.45 6.04
C ASP A 130 -32.29 1.28 7.02
N ILE A 131 -31.15 0.71 7.42
CA ILE A 131 -31.07 -0.27 8.52
C ILE A 131 -31.55 0.35 9.84
N ARG A 132 -31.16 1.60 10.15
CA ARG A 132 -31.62 2.31 11.37
C ARG A 132 -33.14 2.54 11.37
N LYS A 133 -33.75 2.72 10.19
CA LYS A 133 -35.20 2.94 10.05
C LYS A 133 -36.01 1.64 10.06
N HIS A 134 -35.43 0.53 9.60
CA HIS A 134 -36.09 -0.77 9.65
C HIS A 134 -36.10 -1.30 11.09
N LYS A 135 -37.28 -1.23 11.73
CA LYS A 135 -37.57 -1.93 12.99
C LYS A 135 -37.05 -3.36 12.92
N ILE A 136 -36.23 -3.77 13.89
CA ILE A 136 -36.16 -5.18 14.26
C ILE A 136 -37.59 -5.61 14.64
N SER A 137 -38.15 -6.58 13.90
CA SER A 137 -39.50 -7.07 14.17
C SER A 137 -39.53 -7.66 15.58
N GLY A 138 -40.11 -6.91 16.52
CA GLY A 138 -40.09 -7.25 17.95
C GLY A 138 -40.25 -6.06 18.90
N GLY A 139 -40.14 -4.81 18.42
CA GLY A 139 -40.41 -3.63 19.25
C GLY A 139 -39.26 -3.20 20.16
N THR A 140 -38.11 -3.85 20.09
CA THR A 140 -36.87 -3.40 20.73
C THR A 140 -36.21 -2.30 19.88
N TRP A 141 -35.82 -1.19 20.51
CA TRP A 141 -35.04 -0.13 19.88
C TRP A 141 -33.56 -0.39 20.19
N ILE A 142 -32.68 -0.40 19.17
CA ILE A 142 -31.24 -0.26 19.41
C ILE A 142 -30.97 1.24 19.35
N ASP A 143 -30.80 1.86 20.52
CA ASP A 143 -30.42 3.27 20.62
C ASP A 143 -28.89 3.38 20.51
N VAL A 144 -28.39 3.56 19.29
CA VAL A 144 -26.95 3.60 18.98
C VAL A 144 -26.34 4.98 19.29
N ASP A 145 -27.17 6.01 19.50
CA ASP A 145 -26.75 7.37 19.82
C ASP A 145 -26.83 7.66 21.33
N ASN A 146 -27.16 6.66 22.15
CA ASN A 146 -27.10 6.78 23.60
C ASN A 146 -25.64 6.76 24.05
N GLU A 147 -25.01 7.94 24.13
CA GLU A 147 -23.66 8.15 24.68
C GLU A 147 -23.55 7.77 26.17
N ALA A 148 -24.65 7.35 26.81
CA ALA A 148 -24.70 6.88 28.18
C ALA A 148 -24.98 5.37 28.27
N ASP A 149 -24.20 4.50 27.62
CA ASP A 149 -24.08 3.13 28.11
C ASP A 149 -22.75 2.47 27.79
N SER A 150 -22.07 2.05 28.86
CA SER A 150 -20.84 1.28 28.81
C SER A 150 -21.15 -0.15 28.38
N GLY A 151 -21.16 -0.40 27.07
CA GLY A 151 -20.78 -1.69 26.49
C GLY A 151 -21.57 -2.95 26.90
N TYR A 152 -22.73 -2.85 27.56
CA TYR A 152 -23.58 -4.01 27.83
C TYR A 152 -25.03 -3.69 27.53
N THR A 153 -25.53 -4.29 26.45
CA THR A 153 -26.92 -4.21 26.01
C THR A 153 -27.83 -4.72 27.13
N HIS A 154 -28.49 -3.83 27.87
CA HIS A 154 -29.56 -4.24 28.79
C HIS A 154 -30.82 -4.54 27.98
N VAL A 155 -31.10 -5.84 27.81
CA VAL A 155 -32.38 -6.31 27.27
C VAL A 155 -33.40 -6.22 28.40
N VAL A 156 -34.23 -5.18 28.40
CA VAL A 156 -35.37 -5.09 29.32
C VAL A 156 -36.50 -5.94 28.72
N ASN A 157 -36.72 -7.13 29.29
CA ASN A 157 -37.89 -7.94 28.98
C ASN A 157 -39.12 -7.36 29.69
N PHE A 158 -40.16 -7.02 28.94
CA PHE A 158 -41.45 -6.57 29.47
C PHE A 158 -42.34 -7.70 29.98
N ASP A 159 -41.84 -8.94 30.04
CA ASP A 159 -42.60 -10.11 30.49
C ASP A 159 -42.43 -10.43 31.99
N ASP A 160 -41.63 -9.66 32.74
CA ASP A 160 -41.39 -9.87 34.19
C ASP A 160 -42.20 -8.94 35.12
N VAL A 161 -43.33 -8.39 34.66
CA VAL A 161 -44.23 -7.62 35.55
C VAL A 161 -45.69 -8.08 35.42
N ASP A 162 -45.94 -9.33 35.80
CA ASP A 162 -47.04 -9.65 36.71
C ASP A 162 -46.94 -11.13 37.13
N GLN A 163 -46.70 -11.43 38.42
CA GLN A 163 -47.33 -12.51 39.20
C GLN A 163 -46.90 -12.45 40.69
N GLY A 164 -47.89 -12.27 41.59
CA GLY A 164 -47.84 -12.64 43.01
C GLY A 164 -48.03 -11.47 43.99
N GLU A 165 -49.26 -11.02 44.28
CA GLU A 165 -50.27 -11.56 45.23
C GLU A 165 -50.18 -10.95 46.66
N TYR A 166 -51.34 -10.41 47.08
CA TYR A 166 -51.91 -10.15 48.42
C TYR A 166 -51.06 -9.59 49.58
#